data_AF-A0A956JL15-F1
#
_entry.id   AF-A0A956JL15-F1
#
_cell.length_a   1.000
_cell.length_b   1.000
_cell.length_c   1.000
_cell.angle_alpha   90.00
_cell.angle_beta   90.00
_cell.angle_gamma   90.00
#
_symmetry.space_group_name_H-M   'P 1'
#
loop_
_entity.id
_entity.type
_entity.pdbx_description
1 polymer ?
#
loop_
_entity_poly.entity_id
_entity_poly.type
_entity_poly.pdbx_seq_one_letter_code
_entity_poly.pdbx_strand_id
1 'polypeptide(L)'
;MQHRRAQRAAPLDGPPPTDPRPTTPTPAPQRSASSVVLATFAAALLGLALVACRGRDPDASPTAEATKPTVTTKLPREAIAARFPGATIAVTAQVNRGDRQAAVVWPAIRGDAVVDADIVAVAFQRQGLRWLPIGEVVALSRSGGREALAALLGGPKFIVDRPCGVPRDTLIDHVKGSIDAFAAAQRRGDEETAVAAYEALALAFAFEVVAFDDLLTEWLIASASEAELEVQLLPGDGDWLDIEVRRSDRTQTGRLPLVRCSGGWAIGAPLD
;
A
#
# COMPACT_ATOMS: atom_id res chain seq x y z
N MET A 1 -58.58 9.96 62.54
CA MET A 1 -57.77 10.66 61.51
C MET A 1 -57.47 12.05 62.03
N GLN A 2 -56.27 12.25 62.58
CA GLN A 2 -55.89 13.45 63.34
C GLN A 2 -55.10 14.41 62.44
N HIS A 3 -55.50 15.68 62.48
CA HIS A 3 -54.75 16.82 61.97
C HIS A 3 -53.40 16.96 62.70
N ARG A 4 -52.30 17.08 61.95
CA ARG A 4 -51.03 17.61 62.47
C ARG A 4 -50.40 18.61 61.51
N ARG A 5 -50.45 19.86 61.99
CA ARG A 5 -49.42 20.91 62.03
C ARG A 5 -48.60 21.24 60.78
N ALA A 6 -48.81 22.50 60.38
CA ALA A 6 -47.85 23.36 59.73
C ALA A 6 -46.58 23.58 60.58
N GLN A 7 -45.43 23.67 59.91
CA GLN A 7 -44.33 24.54 60.30
C GLN A 7 -43.82 25.27 59.05
N ARG A 8 -43.86 26.61 59.15
CA ARG A 8 -43.23 27.57 58.24
C ARG A 8 -41.71 27.56 58.49
N ALA A 9 -40.93 27.60 57.42
CA ALA A 9 -39.57 28.13 57.42
C ALA A 9 -39.47 29.20 56.32
N ALA A 10 -38.86 30.32 56.67
CA ALA A 10 -38.69 31.52 55.86
C ALA A 10 -37.57 31.35 54.79
N PRO A 11 -37.51 32.23 53.77
CA PRO A 11 -36.69 32.02 52.58
C PRO A 11 -35.21 32.38 52.82
N LEU A 12 -34.31 31.56 52.26
CA LEU A 12 -32.92 31.92 52.05
C LEU A 12 -32.82 32.60 50.68
N ASP A 13 -32.71 33.92 50.70
CA ASP A 13 -32.23 34.71 49.56
C ASP A 13 -30.76 34.37 49.32
N GLY A 14 -30.50 33.52 48.32
CA GLY A 14 -29.19 33.32 47.73
C GLY A 14 -29.31 33.44 46.22
N PRO A 15 -28.41 34.18 45.54
CA PRO A 15 -28.41 34.22 44.08
C PRO A 15 -28.19 32.80 43.51
N PRO A 16 -28.84 32.45 42.39
CA PRO A 16 -28.67 31.14 41.78
C PRO A 16 -27.20 30.93 41.37
N PRO A 17 -26.67 29.70 41.48
CA PRO A 17 -25.38 29.36 40.91
C PRO A 17 -25.43 29.59 39.39
N THR A 18 -24.51 30.41 38.89
CA THR A 18 -24.25 30.56 37.46
C THR A 18 -23.63 29.27 36.94
N ASP A 19 -24.42 28.49 36.19
CA ASP A 19 -23.92 27.36 35.44
C ASP A 19 -22.79 27.80 34.48
N PRO A 20 -21.64 27.09 34.44
CA PRO A 20 -20.67 27.29 33.38
C PRO A 20 -21.28 26.80 32.07
N ARG A 21 -21.42 27.73 31.10
CA ARG A 21 -21.84 27.41 29.73
C ARG A 21 -20.96 26.29 29.17
N PRO A 22 -21.54 25.27 28.52
CA PRO A 22 -20.75 24.34 27.72
C PRO A 22 -20.12 25.12 26.56
N THR A 23 -18.78 25.19 26.55
CA THR A 23 -18.01 25.63 25.40
C THR A 23 -18.17 24.58 24.30
N THR A 24 -18.96 24.90 23.29
CA THR A 24 -18.99 24.18 22.02
C THR A 24 -17.57 24.18 21.45
N PRO A 25 -16.93 23.02 21.19
CA PRO A 25 -15.64 23.01 20.52
C PRO A 25 -15.81 23.59 19.12
N THR A 26 -15.02 24.62 18.81
CA THR A 26 -14.87 25.14 17.46
C THR A 26 -14.37 24.01 16.56
N PRO A 27 -15.08 23.64 15.48
CA PRO A 27 -14.57 22.66 14.54
C PRO A 27 -13.28 23.22 13.93
N ALA A 28 -12.21 22.43 14.02
CA ALA A 28 -10.96 22.72 13.33
C ALA A 28 -11.25 22.92 11.83
N PRO A 29 -10.60 23.88 11.16
CA PRO A 29 -10.81 24.11 9.74
C PRO A 29 -10.46 22.83 8.97
N GLN A 30 -11.48 22.18 8.41
CA GLN A 30 -11.32 21.19 7.36
C GLN A 30 -10.65 21.89 6.18
N ARG A 31 -9.33 21.72 6.06
CA ARG A 31 -8.62 22.11 4.86
C ARG A 31 -9.09 21.18 3.76
N SER A 32 -9.91 21.72 2.87
CA SER A 32 -10.22 21.10 1.57
C SER A 32 -8.90 20.74 0.89
N ALA A 33 -8.55 19.45 0.92
CA ALA A 33 -7.58 18.86 0.02
C ALA A 33 -8.27 18.75 -1.36
N SER A 34 -8.36 19.88 -2.04
CA SER A 34 -8.79 19.95 -3.42
C SER A 34 -7.82 20.91 -4.09
N SER A 35 -7.22 20.48 -5.20
CA SER A 35 -6.29 21.23 -6.05
C SER A 35 -4.79 20.98 -5.84
N VAL A 36 -4.32 19.72 -5.81
CA VAL A 36 -2.94 19.40 -6.24
C VAL A 36 -2.90 18.00 -6.89
N VAL A 37 -3.67 17.80 -7.95
CA VAL A 37 -3.58 16.59 -8.79
C VAL A 37 -3.60 17.10 -10.22
N LEU A 38 -2.45 17.23 -10.91
CA LEU A 38 -2.35 17.24 -12.40
C LEU A 38 -0.99 17.69 -13.00
N ALA A 39 0.05 18.01 -12.25
CA ALA A 39 1.18 18.78 -12.81
C ALA A 39 2.51 18.04 -13.11
N THR A 40 2.60 16.69 -13.10
CA THR A 40 3.93 16.03 -13.05
C THR A 40 4.24 14.97 -14.12
N PHE A 41 3.67 15.03 -15.33
CA PHE A 41 3.83 13.93 -16.33
C PHE A 41 4.64 14.23 -17.60
N ALA A 42 5.42 15.31 -17.70
CA ALA A 42 6.14 15.61 -18.95
C ALA A 42 7.54 16.19 -18.75
N ALA A 43 8.55 15.34 -18.56
CA ALA A 43 9.92 15.56 -19.04
C ALA A 43 10.87 14.45 -18.56
N ALA A 44 11.29 13.53 -19.45
CA ALA A 44 12.67 12.98 -19.49
C ALA A 44 12.76 11.75 -20.42
N LEU A 45 12.96 11.94 -21.73
CA LEU A 45 13.47 10.87 -22.59
C LEU A 45 14.43 11.46 -23.62
N LEU A 46 15.73 11.50 -23.28
CA LEU A 46 16.81 11.60 -24.26
C LEU A 46 18.15 11.23 -23.63
N GLY A 47 18.72 10.11 -24.07
CA GLY A 47 20.18 9.89 -24.07
C GLY A 47 20.66 8.60 -23.39
N LEU A 48 21.19 7.69 -24.22
CA LEU A 48 22.53 7.05 -24.15
C LEU A 48 22.45 5.69 -24.85
N ALA A 49 23.11 5.49 -26.00
CA ALA A 49 24.55 5.33 -26.24
C ALA A 49 24.95 3.83 -26.31
N LEU A 50 25.18 3.39 -27.55
CA LEU A 50 25.85 2.15 -27.92
C LEU A 50 27.33 2.19 -27.49
N VAL A 51 27.79 1.18 -26.75
CA VAL A 51 29.22 0.86 -26.62
C VAL A 51 29.43 -0.66 -26.73
N ALA A 52 30.52 -0.98 -27.44
CA ALA A 52 30.85 -2.22 -28.10
C ALA A 52 31.50 -3.33 -27.23
N CYS A 53 31.38 -4.54 -27.78
CA CYS A 53 32.26 -5.71 -27.79
C CYS A 53 33.52 -5.76 -26.91
N ARG A 54 33.65 -6.85 -26.13
CA ARG A 54 34.89 -7.61 -25.83
C ARG A 54 34.45 -8.97 -25.25
N GLY A 55 34.70 -10.11 -25.90
CA GLY A 55 36.00 -10.80 -25.95
C GLY A 55 35.91 -12.02 -25.02
N ARG A 56 35.58 -13.20 -25.57
CA ARG A 56 35.32 -14.44 -24.82
C ARG A 56 36.54 -15.37 -24.96
N ASP A 57 37.31 -15.53 -23.89
CA ASP A 57 38.34 -16.57 -23.79
C ASP A 57 37.68 -17.94 -23.57
N PRO A 58 38.03 -18.97 -24.35
CA PRO A 58 37.56 -20.32 -24.15
C PRO A 58 38.71 -21.20 -23.65
N ASP A 59 39.06 -21.12 -22.36
CA ASP A 59 39.80 -22.21 -21.70
C ASP A 59 39.83 -22.01 -20.18
N ALA A 60 38.84 -22.59 -19.50
CA ALA A 60 38.91 -22.85 -18.07
C ALA A 60 38.22 -24.19 -17.78
N SER A 61 39.04 -25.19 -17.45
CA SER A 61 38.57 -26.50 -17.00
C SER A 61 37.76 -26.38 -15.70
N PRO A 62 36.69 -27.17 -15.52
CA PRO A 62 35.80 -27.04 -14.37
C PRO A 62 36.44 -27.61 -13.10
N THR A 63 36.96 -26.74 -12.24
CA THR A 63 37.16 -27.09 -10.83
C THR A 63 35.80 -27.33 -10.18
N ALA A 64 35.65 -28.46 -9.50
CA ALA A 64 34.48 -28.81 -8.71
C ALA A 64 34.14 -27.68 -7.74
N GLU A 65 33.10 -26.91 -8.07
CA GLU A 65 32.54 -25.90 -7.18
C GLU A 65 32.01 -26.60 -5.94
N ALA A 66 32.66 -26.34 -4.81
CA ALA A 66 32.05 -26.55 -3.51
C ALA A 66 30.67 -25.89 -3.56
N THR A 67 29.61 -26.68 -3.37
CA THR A 67 28.23 -26.20 -3.30
C THR A 67 28.16 -25.11 -2.25
N LYS A 68 28.29 -23.85 -2.67
CA LYS A 68 28.08 -22.70 -1.80
C LYS A 68 26.66 -22.85 -1.28
N PRO A 69 26.43 -22.71 0.03
CA PRO A 69 25.07 -22.71 0.56
C PRO A 69 24.28 -21.69 -0.25
N THR A 70 23.19 -22.13 -0.88
CA THR A 70 22.28 -21.25 -1.59
C THR A 70 21.70 -20.31 -0.56
N VAL A 71 22.29 -19.12 -0.44
CA VAL A 71 21.82 -18.09 0.48
C VAL A 71 20.45 -17.67 -0.02
N THR A 72 19.40 -18.03 0.72
CA THR A 72 18.04 -17.61 0.40
C THR A 72 17.99 -16.09 0.42
N THR A 73 17.77 -15.50 -0.76
CA THR A 73 17.66 -14.05 -0.94
C THR A 73 16.32 -13.51 -0.49
N LYS A 74 15.35 -14.38 -0.15
CA LYS A 74 14.03 -13.99 0.32
C LYS A 74 13.95 -13.97 1.84
N LEU A 75 13.35 -12.92 2.39
CA LEU A 75 12.95 -12.85 3.79
C LEU A 75 11.88 -13.91 4.06
N PRO A 76 12.02 -14.71 5.14
CA PRO A 76 10.97 -15.58 5.61
C PRO A 76 9.72 -14.77 6.00
N ARG A 77 8.53 -15.20 5.58
CA ARG A 77 7.28 -14.49 5.88
C ARG A 77 7.03 -14.43 7.39
N GLU A 78 7.47 -15.43 8.15
CA GLU A 78 7.36 -15.46 9.61
C GLU A 78 8.18 -14.34 10.27
N ALA A 79 9.36 -14.01 9.72
CA ALA A 79 10.20 -12.93 10.22
C ALA A 79 9.58 -11.55 9.98
N ILE A 80 8.84 -11.39 8.86
CA ILE A 80 8.08 -10.17 8.56
C ILE A 80 6.84 -10.10 9.46
N ALA A 81 6.07 -11.19 9.58
CA ALA A 81 4.86 -11.26 10.40
C ALA A 81 5.13 -11.00 11.89
N ALA A 82 6.31 -11.37 12.41
CA ALA A 82 6.73 -11.05 13.77
C ALA A 82 6.79 -9.53 14.07
N ARG A 83 6.76 -8.68 13.03
CA ARG A 83 6.72 -7.22 13.14
C ARG A 83 5.30 -6.67 13.24
N PHE A 84 4.30 -7.50 12.97
CA PHE A 84 2.88 -7.17 13.01
C PHE A 84 2.12 -8.20 13.86
N PRO A 85 2.39 -8.25 15.19
CA PRO A 85 1.84 -9.29 16.06
C PRO A 85 0.31 -9.29 16.02
N GLY A 86 -0.27 -10.47 15.78
CA GLY A 86 -1.71 -10.66 15.70
C GLY A 86 -2.37 -9.94 14.53
N ALA A 87 -1.65 -9.68 13.44
CA ALA A 87 -2.23 -9.22 12.18
C ALA A 87 -1.87 -10.18 11.05
N THR A 88 -2.79 -10.36 10.12
CA THR A 88 -2.55 -11.03 8.84
C THR A 88 -2.03 -10.00 7.84
N ILE A 89 -0.90 -10.28 7.20
CA ILE A 89 -0.20 -9.32 6.34
C ILE A 89 0.00 -9.84 4.91
N ALA A 90 -0.18 -8.95 3.94
CA ALA A 90 0.28 -9.17 2.58
C ALA A 90 1.70 -8.63 2.39
N VAL A 91 2.54 -9.41 1.70
CA VAL A 91 3.91 -9.01 1.35
C VAL A 91 3.97 -8.85 -0.16
N THR A 92 3.88 -7.61 -0.64
CA THR A 92 3.72 -7.33 -2.07
C THR A 92 5.03 -7.27 -2.84
N ALA A 93 6.13 -7.00 -2.13
CA ALA A 93 7.47 -6.96 -2.69
C ALA A 93 8.54 -7.16 -1.62
N GLN A 94 9.68 -7.70 -2.04
CA GLN A 94 10.92 -7.62 -1.29
C GLN A 94 11.95 -6.80 -2.07
N VAL A 95 12.54 -5.81 -1.42
CA VAL A 95 13.44 -4.84 -2.05
C VAL A 95 14.83 -5.00 -1.48
N ASN A 96 15.81 -5.22 -2.34
CA ASN A 96 17.14 -5.68 -1.98
C ASN A 96 18.22 -4.65 -2.32
N ARG A 97 19.15 -4.43 -1.40
CA ARG A 97 20.37 -3.65 -1.64
C ARG A 97 21.53 -4.17 -0.79
N GLY A 98 22.41 -4.95 -1.39
CA GLY A 98 23.62 -5.46 -0.72
C GLY A 98 23.28 -6.39 0.44
N ASP A 99 23.63 -5.99 1.66
CA ASP A 99 23.33 -6.70 2.91
C ASP A 99 22.02 -6.24 3.57
N ARG A 100 21.26 -5.34 2.93
CA ARG A 100 19.97 -4.86 3.42
C ARG A 100 18.84 -5.31 2.52
N GLN A 101 17.70 -5.57 3.13
CA GLN A 101 16.47 -5.95 2.45
C GLN A 101 15.27 -5.34 3.17
N ALA A 102 14.25 -4.92 2.43
CA ALA A 102 12.99 -4.43 2.98
C ALA A 102 11.84 -5.26 2.42
N ALA A 103 10.87 -5.59 3.27
CA ALA A 103 9.58 -6.11 2.84
C ALA A 103 8.58 -4.96 2.77
N VAL A 104 7.92 -4.80 1.62
CA VAL A 104 6.78 -3.88 1.46
C VAL A 104 5.51 -4.63 1.83
N VAL A 105 4.75 -4.06 2.74
CA VAL A 105 3.62 -4.69 3.41
C VAL A 105 2.41 -3.76 3.38
N TRP A 106 1.31 -4.29 2.88
CA TRP A 106 -0.04 -3.76 2.99
C TRP A 106 -1.01 -4.81 2.44
N PRO A 107 -2.27 -4.92 2.89
CA PRO A 107 -2.72 -4.41 4.18
C PRO A 107 -2.14 -5.25 5.31
N ALA A 108 -2.16 -4.68 6.51
CA ALA A 108 -2.10 -5.45 7.76
C ALA A 108 -3.51 -5.46 8.35
N ILE A 109 -4.14 -6.62 8.46
CA ILE A 109 -5.52 -6.77 8.94
C ILE A 109 -5.49 -7.42 10.32
N ARG A 110 -6.29 -6.91 11.26
CA ARG A 110 -6.52 -7.52 12.58
C ARG A 110 -8.01 -7.43 12.91
N GLY A 111 -8.66 -8.56 13.01
CA GLY A 111 -10.11 -8.65 13.06
C GLY A 111 -10.73 -8.10 11.77
N ASP A 112 -11.65 -7.16 11.94
CA ASP A 112 -12.34 -6.44 10.86
C ASP A 112 -11.65 -5.13 10.46
N ALA A 113 -10.53 -4.79 11.10
CA ALA A 113 -9.84 -3.52 10.89
C ALA A 113 -8.53 -3.69 10.10
N VAL A 114 -8.33 -2.82 9.13
CA VAL A 114 -7.00 -2.55 8.57
C VAL A 114 -6.21 -1.74 9.62
N VAL A 115 -5.17 -2.35 10.17
CA VAL A 115 -4.36 -1.83 11.30
C VAL A 115 -3.57 -0.58 10.91
N ASP A 116 -3.14 -0.54 9.65
CA ASP A 116 -2.42 0.59 9.08
C ASP A 116 -2.97 0.89 7.68
N ALA A 117 -3.51 2.10 7.50
CA ALA A 117 -4.00 2.54 6.19
C ALA A 117 -2.84 2.82 5.24
N ASP A 118 -1.63 3.06 5.75
CA ASP A 118 -0.46 3.36 4.94
C ASP A 118 0.26 2.08 4.51
N ILE A 119 0.76 2.08 3.27
CA ILE A 119 1.71 1.07 2.80
C ILE A 119 3.00 1.23 3.59
N VAL A 120 3.54 0.16 4.17
CA VAL A 120 4.74 0.23 5.01
C VAL A 120 5.88 -0.64 4.51
N ALA A 121 7.11 -0.27 4.88
CA ALA A 121 8.31 -1.07 4.73
C ALA A 121 8.86 -1.51 6.08
N VAL A 122 9.33 -2.74 6.15
CA VAL A 122 10.13 -3.23 7.28
C VAL A 122 11.46 -3.75 6.78
N ALA A 123 12.56 -3.24 7.34
CA ALA A 123 13.90 -3.60 6.90
C ALA A 123 14.61 -4.62 7.78
N PHE A 124 15.52 -5.31 7.14
CA PHE A 124 16.35 -6.36 7.68
C PHE A 124 17.78 -6.18 7.17
N GLN A 125 18.75 -6.51 8.01
CA GLN A 125 20.15 -6.59 7.66
C GLN A 125 20.64 -8.03 7.79
N ARG A 126 21.44 -8.46 6.82
CA ARG A 126 22.06 -9.78 6.83
C ARG A 126 23.24 -9.79 7.79
N GLN A 127 23.16 -10.65 8.81
CA GLN A 127 24.26 -10.96 9.73
C GLN A 127 24.62 -12.45 9.59
N GLY A 128 25.71 -12.73 8.87
CA GLY A 128 26.06 -14.10 8.49
C GLY A 128 24.98 -14.71 7.58
N LEU A 129 24.34 -15.79 8.04
CA LEU A 129 23.27 -16.49 7.31
C LEU A 129 21.86 -16.04 7.72
N ARG A 130 21.73 -15.08 8.65
CA ARG A 130 20.44 -14.66 9.20
C ARG A 130 20.08 -13.25 8.75
N TRP A 131 18.80 -13.03 8.51
CA TRP A 131 18.21 -11.70 8.37
C TRP A 131 17.69 -11.24 9.73
N LEU A 132 18.18 -10.11 10.22
CA LEU A 132 17.74 -9.52 11.48
C LEU A 132 17.03 -8.18 11.19
N PRO A 133 15.88 -7.90 11.84
CA PRO A 133 15.18 -6.65 11.63
C PRO A 133 16.05 -5.46 12.06
N ILE A 134 15.99 -4.39 11.29
CA ILE A 134 16.67 -3.12 11.59
C ILE A 134 15.68 -1.96 11.51
N GLY A 135 15.80 -1.02 12.44
CA GLY A 135 14.97 0.18 12.49
C GLY A 135 13.49 -0.08 12.80
N GLU A 136 12.70 0.96 12.58
CA GLU A 136 11.24 0.95 12.76
C GLU A 136 10.54 0.60 11.45
N VAL A 137 9.23 0.32 11.55
CA VAL A 137 8.35 0.21 10.38
C VAL A 137 8.19 1.62 9.80
N VAL A 138 8.36 1.77 8.49
CA VAL A 138 8.36 3.08 7.82
C VAL A 138 7.22 3.13 6.81
N ALA A 139 6.36 4.14 6.92
CA ALA A 139 5.34 4.41 5.91
C ALA A 139 5.97 4.83 4.57
N LEU A 140 5.43 4.31 3.48
CA LEU A 140 5.87 4.55 2.11
C LEU A 140 4.87 5.34 1.26
N SER A 141 3.66 5.60 1.74
CA SER A 141 2.66 6.35 0.97
C SER A 141 3.15 7.76 0.60
N ARG A 142 2.77 8.24 -0.59
CA ARG A 142 2.96 9.62 -1.11
C ARG A 142 4.39 9.97 -1.57
N SER A 143 4.61 11.26 -1.86
CA SER A 143 5.77 11.84 -2.55
C SER A 143 7.14 11.68 -1.86
N GLY A 144 7.23 10.97 -0.73
CA GLY A 144 8.49 10.71 0.00
C GLY A 144 8.80 9.22 0.19
N GLY A 145 7.93 8.32 -0.28
CA GLY A 145 8.08 6.88 -0.07
C GLY A 145 9.36 6.29 -0.66
N ARG A 146 9.74 6.74 -1.86
CA ARG A 146 10.94 6.25 -2.55
C ARG A 146 12.20 6.67 -1.80
N GLU A 147 12.26 7.91 -1.32
CA GLU A 147 13.36 8.43 -0.49
C GLU A 147 13.44 7.71 0.85
N ALA A 148 12.29 7.45 1.49
CA ALA A 148 12.21 6.71 2.74
C ALA A 148 12.74 5.28 2.58
N LEU A 149 12.29 4.56 1.54
CA LEU A 149 12.79 3.23 1.21
C LEU A 149 14.29 3.23 0.87
N ALA A 150 14.74 4.23 0.11
CA ALA A 150 16.15 4.42 -0.20
C ALA A 150 16.99 4.64 1.06
N ALA A 151 16.54 5.50 1.99
CA ALA A 151 17.23 5.74 3.26
C ALA A 151 17.32 4.46 4.10
N LEU A 152 16.24 3.69 4.16
CA LEU A 152 16.16 2.43 4.88
C LEU A 152 17.18 1.40 4.34
N LEU A 153 17.29 1.32 3.01
CA LEU A 153 18.24 0.43 2.31
C LEU A 153 19.65 1.01 2.18
N GLY A 154 19.88 2.25 2.63
CA GLY A 154 21.17 2.94 2.57
C GLY A 154 21.58 3.46 1.19
N GLY A 155 20.62 3.63 0.27
CA GLY A 155 20.84 4.28 -1.03
C GLY A 155 19.70 4.08 -2.04
N PRO A 156 19.68 4.86 -3.14
CA PRO A 156 18.56 4.95 -4.07
C PRO A 156 18.48 3.81 -5.10
N LYS A 157 19.52 2.98 -5.22
CA LYS A 157 19.59 1.87 -6.18
C LYS A 157 19.34 0.55 -5.47
N PHE A 158 18.21 -0.08 -5.76
CA PHE A 158 17.79 -1.35 -5.18
C PHE A 158 17.13 -2.25 -6.22
N ILE A 159 17.04 -3.55 -5.92
CA ILE A 159 16.44 -4.56 -6.79
C ILE A 159 15.10 -4.97 -6.18
N VAL A 160 14.03 -4.85 -6.95
CA VAL A 160 12.70 -5.29 -6.55
C VAL A 160 12.53 -6.77 -6.94
N ASP A 161 12.30 -7.63 -5.96
CA ASP A 161 11.93 -9.04 -6.13
C ASP A 161 10.44 -9.20 -5.81
N ARG A 162 9.63 -9.27 -6.88
CA ARG A 162 8.20 -9.57 -6.79
C ARG A 162 7.71 -10.22 -8.09
N PRO A 163 6.73 -11.12 -8.02
CA PRO A 163 5.95 -11.45 -9.21
C PRO A 163 5.19 -10.20 -9.69
N CYS A 164 5.20 -9.97 -11.00
CA CYS A 164 4.52 -8.86 -11.64
C CYS A 164 3.96 -9.31 -12.98
N GLY A 165 2.77 -8.83 -13.30
CA GLY A 165 2.17 -8.92 -14.61
C GLY A 165 1.11 -10.00 -14.69
N VAL A 166 0.10 -9.70 -15.49
CA VAL A 166 -1.03 -10.57 -15.83
C VAL A 166 -1.16 -10.58 -17.37
N PRO A 167 -1.60 -11.67 -18.01
CA PRO A 167 -1.94 -11.65 -19.43
C PRO A 167 -2.89 -10.50 -19.78
N ARG A 168 -2.67 -9.84 -20.92
CA ARG A 168 -3.35 -8.59 -21.25
C ARG A 168 -4.86 -8.77 -21.36
N ASP A 169 -5.27 -9.85 -22.00
CA ASP A 169 -6.65 -10.23 -22.27
C ASP A 169 -7.43 -10.54 -20.98
N THR A 170 -6.75 -10.93 -19.91
CA THR A 170 -7.36 -11.22 -18.60
C THR A 170 -7.13 -10.13 -17.55
N LEU A 171 -6.39 -9.05 -17.87
CA LEU A 171 -5.96 -8.04 -16.89
C LEU A 171 -7.15 -7.35 -16.20
N ILE A 172 -8.15 -6.94 -16.98
CA ILE A 172 -9.34 -6.25 -16.45
C ILE A 172 -10.12 -7.17 -15.51
N ASP A 173 -10.37 -8.41 -15.93
CA ASP A 173 -11.12 -9.39 -15.15
C ASP A 173 -10.37 -9.79 -13.88
N HIS A 174 -9.04 -9.92 -13.96
CA HIS A 174 -8.17 -10.17 -12.81
C HIS A 174 -8.27 -9.05 -11.77
N VAL A 175 -8.20 -7.79 -12.20
CA VAL A 175 -8.32 -6.63 -11.29
C VAL A 175 -9.69 -6.61 -10.62
N LYS A 176 -10.77 -6.70 -11.40
CA LYS A 176 -12.14 -6.69 -10.87
C LYS A 176 -12.39 -7.84 -9.91
N GLY A 177 -12.04 -9.07 -10.32
CA GLY A 177 -12.22 -10.26 -9.50
C GLY A 177 -11.43 -10.20 -8.19
N SER A 178 -10.22 -9.62 -8.20
CA SER A 178 -9.42 -9.46 -6.99
C SER A 178 -10.02 -8.41 -6.03
N ILE A 179 -10.54 -7.30 -6.55
CA ILE A 179 -11.25 -6.28 -5.75
C ILE A 179 -12.52 -6.87 -5.13
N ASP A 180 -13.34 -7.56 -5.92
CA ASP A 180 -14.57 -8.21 -5.46
C ASP A 180 -14.29 -9.27 -4.38
N ALA A 181 -13.25 -10.08 -4.59
CA ALA A 181 -12.81 -11.09 -3.63
C ALA A 181 -12.35 -10.45 -2.32
N PHE A 182 -11.59 -9.35 -2.39
CA PHE A 182 -11.16 -8.60 -1.21
C PHE A 182 -12.36 -8.05 -0.42
N ALA A 183 -13.27 -7.34 -1.09
CA ALA A 183 -14.44 -6.76 -0.45
C ALA A 183 -15.37 -7.84 0.16
N ALA A 184 -15.54 -8.96 -0.54
CA ALA A 184 -16.32 -10.09 -0.02
C ALA A 184 -15.65 -10.76 1.19
N ALA A 185 -14.33 -10.88 1.22
CA ALA A 185 -13.58 -11.42 2.35
C ALA A 185 -13.65 -10.49 3.58
N GLN A 186 -13.49 -9.17 3.37
CA GLN A 186 -13.65 -8.15 4.41
C GLN A 186 -15.03 -8.23 5.08
N ARG A 187 -16.12 -8.29 4.29
CA ARG A 187 -17.48 -8.43 4.83
C ARG A 187 -17.70 -9.71 5.65
N ARG A 188 -16.90 -10.75 5.43
CA ARG A 188 -16.96 -12.02 6.18
C ARG A 188 -15.99 -12.08 7.35
N GLY A 189 -15.12 -11.08 7.54
CA GLY A 189 -14.02 -11.14 8.51
C GLY A 189 -12.97 -12.21 8.18
N ASP A 190 -12.80 -12.55 6.91
CA ASP A 190 -11.85 -13.56 6.42
C ASP A 190 -10.53 -12.90 6.02
N GLU A 191 -9.66 -12.67 6.99
CA GLU A 191 -8.42 -11.91 6.83
C GLU A 191 -7.45 -12.56 5.83
N GLU A 192 -7.34 -13.90 5.84
CA GLU A 192 -6.43 -14.65 4.97
C GLU A 192 -6.84 -14.52 3.51
N THR A 193 -8.14 -14.67 3.22
CA THR A 193 -8.66 -14.49 1.85
C THR A 193 -8.55 -13.04 1.42
N ALA A 194 -8.77 -12.07 2.31
CA ALA A 194 -8.59 -10.65 1.99
C ALA A 194 -7.14 -10.34 1.63
N VAL A 195 -6.17 -10.81 2.43
CA VAL A 195 -4.74 -10.67 2.14
C VAL A 195 -4.37 -11.33 0.81
N ALA A 196 -4.82 -12.57 0.56
CA ALA A 196 -4.54 -13.28 -0.69
C ALA A 196 -5.12 -12.56 -1.92
N ALA A 197 -6.34 -12.03 -1.82
CA ALA A 197 -6.97 -11.24 -2.88
C ALA A 197 -6.19 -9.95 -3.16
N TYR A 198 -5.66 -9.29 -2.12
CA TYR A 198 -4.80 -8.13 -2.31
C TYR A 198 -3.46 -8.49 -2.96
N GLU A 199 -2.81 -9.58 -2.55
CA GLU A 199 -1.56 -10.02 -3.19
C GLU A 199 -1.78 -10.35 -4.67
N ALA A 200 -2.91 -10.99 -5.00
CA ALA A 200 -3.31 -11.22 -6.38
C ALA A 200 -3.52 -9.90 -7.13
N LEU A 201 -4.24 -8.94 -6.55
CA LEU A 201 -4.44 -7.62 -7.15
C LEU A 201 -3.10 -6.93 -7.42
N ALA A 202 -2.17 -6.95 -6.46
CA ALA A 202 -0.87 -6.29 -6.59
C ALA A 202 -0.06 -6.79 -7.80
N LEU A 203 -0.27 -8.03 -8.28
CA LEU A 203 0.37 -8.54 -9.50
C LEU A 203 0.04 -7.70 -10.74
N ALA A 204 -1.16 -7.13 -10.78
CA ALA A 204 -1.66 -6.34 -11.90
C ALA A 204 -1.13 -4.90 -11.90
N PHE A 205 -0.27 -4.51 -10.95
CA PHE A 205 0.22 -3.14 -10.79
C PHE A 205 1.75 -3.09 -10.68
N ALA A 206 2.35 -2.06 -11.27
CA ALA A 206 3.77 -1.77 -11.17
C ALA A 206 4.16 -1.56 -9.69
N PHE A 207 5.45 -1.78 -9.37
CA PHE A 207 5.92 -1.72 -7.98
C PHE A 207 5.65 -0.35 -7.35
N GLU A 208 5.80 0.73 -8.09
CA GLU A 208 5.65 2.10 -7.61
C GLU A 208 4.22 2.40 -7.24
N VAL A 209 3.26 1.89 -8.03
CA VAL A 209 1.84 2.03 -7.71
C VAL A 209 1.51 1.23 -6.45
N VAL A 210 2.09 0.04 -6.30
CA VAL A 210 1.86 -0.82 -5.12
C VAL A 210 2.55 -0.30 -3.86
N ALA A 211 3.69 0.36 -3.99
CA ALA A 211 4.53 0.74 -2.86
C ALA A 211 4.39 2.20 -2.43
N PHE A 212 4.06 3.11 -3.34
CA PHE A 212 4.13 4.55 -3.10
C PHE A 212 2.83 5.32 -3.44
N ASP A 213 1.92 4.71 -4.19
CA ASP A 213 0.65 5.34 -4.59
C ASP A 213 -0.50 4.85 -3.68
N ASP A 214 -1.39 5.76 -3.33
CA ASP A 214 -2.57 5.47 -2.51
C ASP A 214 -3.73 4.89 -3.36
N LEU A 215 -3.62 4.90 -4.70
CA LEU A 215 -4.66 4.47 -5.64
C LEU A 215 -5.28 3.10 -5.30
N LEU A 216 -4.43 2.10 -5.06
CA LEU A 216 -4.89 0.74 -4.76
C LEU A 216 -5.61 0.66 -3.42
N THR A 217 -5.04 1.32 -2.41
CA THR A 217 -5.63 1.43 -1.08
C THR A 217 -6.98 2.11 -1.15
N GLU A 218 -7.09 3.23 -1.88
CA GLU A 218 -8.34 3.96 -2.07
C GLU A 218 -9.41 3.10 -2.76
N TRP A 219 -9.06 2.37 -3.82
CA TRP A 219 -10.01 1.50 -4.53
C TRP A 219 -10.55 0.39 -3.64
N LEU A 220 -9.69 -0.21 -2.82
CA LEU A 220 -10.08 -1.30 -1.94
C LEU A 220 -10.92 -0.81 -0.77
N ILE A 221 -10.50 0.27 -0.10
CA ILE A 221 -11.29 0.90 0.96
C ILE A 221 -12.66 1.29 0.43
N ALA A 222 -12.70 1.91 -0.75
CA ALA A 222 -13.95 2.29 -1.39
C ALA A 222 -14.83 1.08 -1.70
N SER A 223 -14.28 0.00 -2.27
CA SER A 223 -15.03 -1.23 -2.58
C SER A 223 -15.55 -1.97 -1.34
N ALA A 224 -14.86 -1.83 -0.20
CA ALA A 224 -15.25 -2.41 1.07
C ALA A 224 -16.29 -1.56 1.80
N SER A 225 -16.28 -0.24 1.60
CA SER A 225 -17.30 0.67 2.11
C SER A 225 -18.53 0.67 1.21
N GLU A 226 -19.72 0.96 1.74
CA GLU A 226 -20.91 1.23 0.91
C GLU A 226 -20.82 2.57 0.13
N ALA A 227 -19.65 3.19 0.07
CA ALA A 227 -19.44 4.45 -0.63
C ALA A 227 -19.64 4.27 -2.14
N GLU A 228 -20.33 5.25 -2.76
CA GLU A 228 -20.67 5.29 -4.18
C GLU A 228 -19.45 5.59 -5.08
N LEU A 229 -18.30 4.93 -4.88
CA LEU A 229 -17.18 4.97 -5.83
C LEU A 229 -17.24 3.72 -6.71
N GLU A 230 -17.59 3.91 -7.97
CA GLU A 230 -17.50 2.85 -8.98
C GLU A 230 -16.27 3.11 -9.85
N VAL A 231 -15.37 2.12 -9.93
CA VAL A 231 -14.20 2.15 -10.82
C VAL A 231 -14.40 1.12 -11.93
N GLN A 232 -14.47 1.58 -13.16
CA GLN A 232 -14.60 0.74 -14.34
C GLN A 232 -13.34 0.82 -15.19
N LEU A 233 -12.62 -0.29 -15.28
CA LEU A 233 -11.56 -0.48 -16.26
C LEU A 233 -12.16 -0.95 -17.59
N LEU A 234 -11.72 -0.32 -18.68
CA LEU A 234 -12.16 -0.55 -20.05
C LEU A 234 -10.95 -0.90 -20.93
N PRO A 235 -11.15 -1.72 -21.99
CA PRO A 235 -10.09 -1.96 -22.97
C PRO A 235 -9.61 -0.64 -23.59
N GLY A 236 -8.33 -0.34 -23.48
CA GLY A 236 -7.67 0.76 -24.17
C GLY A 236 -6.82 0.28 -25.35
N ASP A 237 -6.29 1.24 -26.13
CA ASP A 237 -5.33 0.96 -27.19
C ASP A 237 -3.88 0.87 -26.69
N GLY A 238 -3.01 0.23 -27.48
CA GLY A 238 -1.55 0.23 -27.27
C GLY A 238 -1.13 -0.13 -25.85
N ASP A 239 -0.39 0.77 -25.19
CA ASP A 239 0.11 0.57 -23.82
C ASP A 239 -0.77 1.28 -22.77
N TRP A 240 -2.08 1.30 -22.99
CA TRP A 240 -3.03 1.98 -22.11
C TRP A 240 -4.27 1.13 -21.82
N LEU A 241 -4.86 1.36 -20.66
CA LEU A 241 -6.26 1.06 -20.35
C LEU A 241 -7.03 2.36 -20.21
N ASP A 242 -8.29 2.36 -20.61
CA ASP A 242 -9.18 3.47 -20.29
C ASP A 242 -9.83 3.18 -18.93
N ILE A 243 -10.02 4.23 -18.15
CA ILE A 243 -10.64 4.16 -16.82
C ILE A 243 -11.79 5.15 -16.74
N GLU A 244 -12.89 4.71 -16.14
CA GLU A 244 -13.99 5.56 -15.73
C GLU A 244 -14.17 5.43 -14.22
N VAL A 245 -14.19 6.57 -13.53
CA VAL A 245 -14.44 6.66 -12.09
C VAL A 245 -15.72 7.44 -11.89
N ARG A 246 -16.75 6.79 -11.36
CA ARG A 246 -18.01 7.43 -10.98
C ARG A 246 -18.05 7.63 -9.47
N ARG A 247 -18.40 8.85 -9.05
CA ARG A 247 -18.73 9.21 -7.67
C ARG A 247 -20.04 9.95 -7.70
N SER A 248 -21.11 9.47 -7.08
CA SER A 248 -22.42 10.11 -6.79
C SER A 248 -22.99 11.14 -7.81
N ASP A 249 -22.29 12.25 -8.05
CA ASP A 249 -22.66 13.38 -8.89
C ASP A 249 -21.73 13.63 -10.10
N ARG A 250 -20.65 12.86 -10.25
CA ARG A 250 -19.60 13.07 -11.26
C ARG A 250 -19.06 11.78 -11.84
N THR A 251 -18.79 11.81 -13.13
CA THR A 251 -18.03 10.78 -13.85
C THR A 251 -16.75 11.41 -14.37
N GLN A 252 -15.62 10.77 -14.10
CA GLN A 252 -14.31 11.16 -14.62
C GLN A 252 -13.77 10.03 -15.48
N THR A 253 -13.33 10.35 -16.69
CA THR A 253 -12.63 9.41 -17.55
C THR A 253 -11.14 9.75 -17.59
N GLY A 254 -10.32 8.72 -17.77
CA GLY A 254 -8.88 8.86 -17.84
C GLY A 254 -8.26 7.67 -18.54
N ARG A 255 -6.93 7.63 -18.51
CA ARG A 255 -6.15 6.53 -19.06
C ARG A 255 -5.08 6.11 -18.06
N LEU A 256 -4.87 4.81 -17.95
CA LEU A 256 -3.85 4.22 -17.10
C LEU A 256 -2.75 3.62 -17.97
N PRO A 257 -1.47 3.99 -17.76
CA PRO A 257 -0.38 3.40 -18.51
C PRO A 257 -0.22 1.93 -18.15
N LEU A 258 0.21 1.15 -19.14
CA LEU A 258 0.58 -0.25 -19.00
C LEU A 258 2.08 -0.43 -19.22
N VAL A 259 2.68 -1.25 -18.38
CA VAL A 259 4.07 -1.68 -18.50
C VAL A 259 4.17 -3.19 -18.65
N ARG A 260 5.17 -3.65 -19.39
CA ARG A 260 5.49 -5.07 -19.47
C ARG A 260 6.40 -5.47 -18.31
N CYS A 261 6.09 -6.60 -17.70
CA CYS A 261 6.95 -7.28 -16.74
C CYS A 261 6.94 -8.80 -16.99
N SER A 262 7.66 -9.57 -16.18
CA SER A 262 7.96 -10.98 -16.47
C SER A 262 6.73 -11.88 -16.61
N GLY A 263 5.63 -11.57 -15.91
CA GLY A 263 4.35 -12.30 -15.98
C GLY A 263 3.35 -11.77 -17.01
N GLY A 264 3.63 -10.65 -17.68
CA GLY A 264 2.71 -10.03 -18.64
C GLY A 264 2.66 -8.51 -18.54
N TRP A 265 1.46 -7.97 -18.36
CA TRP A 265 1.20 -6.54 -18.27
C TRP A 265 0.79 -6.13 -16.86
N ALA A 266 1.22 -4.94 -16.44
CA ALA A 266 0.82 -4.32 -15.19
C ALA A 266 0.45 -2.86 -15.42
N ILE A 267 -0.45 -2.35 -14.59
CA ILE A 267 -0.90 -0.96 -14.56
C ILE A 267 0.13 -0.11 -13.81
N GLY A 268 0.61 0.97 -14.42
CA GLY A 268 1.55 1.89 -13.82
C GLY A 268 2.60 2.39 -14.80
N ALA A 269 3.49 3.24 -14.31
CA ALA A 269 4.65 3.72 -15.06
C ALA A 269 5.86 2.77 -14.83
N PRO A 270 6.83 2.73 -15.76
CA PRO A 270 8.04 1.95 -15.56
C PRO A 270 8.94 2.57 -14.49
N LEU A 271 9.77 1.72 -13.86
CA LEU A 271 10.86 2.15 -12.97
C LEU A 271 11.90 2.92 -13.76
N ASP A 272 11.99 4.23 -13.52
CA ASP A 272 13.16 5.06 -13.86
C ASP A 272 14.40 4.67 -13.05
#